data_AF-A0A8T3VDV2-F1
#
_entry.id   AF-A0A8T3VDV2-F1
#
_cell.length_a   1.000
_cell.length_b   1.000
_cell.length_c   1.000
_cell.angle_alpha   90.00
_cell.angle_beta   90.00
_cell.angle_gamma   90.00
#
_symmetry.space_group_name_H-M   'P 1'
#
loop_
_entity.id
_entity.type
_entity.pdbx_description
1 polymer ?
#
loop_
_entity_poly.entity_id
_entity_poly.type
_entity_poly.pdbx_seq_one_letter_code
_entity_poly.pdbx_strand_id
1 'polypeptide(L)'
;MYVEIIGIIVIFVALRALVTRNRAERLLYLNVIGFGVSAIIALVINTPFALVVAAAFFVCSTVSANAIAYTLNRLDNEILMEE
;
A
#
# COMPACT_ATOMS: atom_id res chain seq x y z
N MET A 1 0.33 21.24 -1.16
CA MET A 1 -1.00 20.62 -1.34
C MET A 1 -0.95 19.11 -1.57
N TYR A 2 -0.46 18.61 -2.71
CA TYR A 2 -0.49 17.16 -2.99
C TYR A 2 0.29 16.30 -1.97
N VAL A 3 1.51 16.72 -1.62
CA VAL A 3 2.35 16.03 -0.63
C VAL A 3 1.68 15.98 0.74
N GLU A 4 1.04 17.06 1.17
CA GLU A 4 0.35 17.12 2.47
C GLU A 4 -0.85 16.18 2.49
N ILE A 5 -1.66 16.18 1.42
CA ILE A 5 -2.84 15.30 1.30
C ILE A 5 -2.39 13.83 1.33
N ILE A 6 -1.40 13.46 0.52
CA ILE A 6 -0.86 12.10 0.48
C ILE A 6 -0.26 11.72 1.84
N GLY A 7 0.49 12.63 2.46
CA GLY A 7 1.06 12.42 3.78
C GLY A 7 0.01 12.14 4.85
N ILE A 8 -1.07 12.92 4.89
CA ILE A 8 -2.20 12.71 5.82
C ILE A 8 -2.85 11.34 5.57
N ILE A 9 -3.10 10.98 4.31
CA ILE A 9 -3.68 9.68 3.95
C ILE A 9 -2.77 8.54 4.40
N VAL A 10 -1.47 8.61 4.11
CA VAL A 10 -0.49 7.58 4.49
C VAL A 10 -0.41 7.42 6.00
N ILE A 11 -0.38 8.52 6.76
CA ILE A 11 -0.37 8.47 8.24
C ILE A 11 -1.66 7.83 8.77
N PHE A 12 -2.82 8.27 8.28
CA PHE A 12 -4.12 7.74 8.70
C PHE A 12 -4.21 6.23 8.43
N VAL A 13 -3.82 5.79 7.23
CA VAL A 13 -3.87 4.39 6.82
C VAL A 13 -2.82 3.55 7.55
N ALA A 14 -1.65 4.11 7.87
CA ALA A 14 -0.65 3.43 8.71
C ALA A 14 -1.18 3.18 10.12
N LEU A 15 -1.86 4.16 10.74
CA LEU A 15 -2.51 3.97 12.04
C LEU A 15 -3.60 2.90 11.97
N ARG A 16 -4.45 2.91 10.92
CA ARG A 16 -5.44 1.86 10.68
C ARG A 16 -4.79 0.48 10.52
N ALA A 17 -3.67 0.38 9.79
CA ALA A 17 -2.94 -0.87 9.61
C ALA A 17 -2.42 -1.48 10.93
N LEU A 18 -2.06 -0.64 11.90
CA LEU A 18 -1.59 -1.09 13.22
C LEU A 18 -2.74 -1.56 14.13
N VAL A 19 -3.88 -0.88 14.10
CA VAL A 19 -5.00 -1.14 15.01
C VAL A 19 -5.95 -2.22 14.48
N THR A 20 -6.07 -2.35 13.16
CA THR A 20 -7.03 -3.27 12.54
C THR A 20 -6.69 -4.74 12.80
N ARG A 21 -7.65 -5.47 13.35
CA ARG A 21 -7.56 -6.92 13.62
C ARG A 21 -7.89 -7.77 12.39
N ASN A 22 -8.77 -7.27 11.51
CA ASN A 22 -9.13 -7.94 10.26
C ASN A 22 -7.92 -7.97 9.30
N ARG A 23 -7.47 -9.18 8.96
CA ARG A 23 -6.30 -9.39 8.09
C ARG A 23 -6.55 -8.83 6.69
N ALA A 24 -7.75 -9.02 6.13
CA ALA A 24 -8.10 -8.58 4.80
C ALA A 24 -8.03 -7.05 4.66
N GLU A 25 -8.67 -6.33 5.59
CA GLU A 25 -8.59 -4.86 5.64
C GLU A 25 -7.15 -4.37 5.81
N ARG A 26 -6.36 -5.04 6.65
CA ARG A 26 -4.97 -4.64 6.90
C ARG A 26 -4.12 -4.75 5.63
N LEU A 27 -4.33 -5.76 4.80
CA LEU A 27 -3.64 -5.90 3.52
C LEU A 27 -3.97 -4.74 2.57
N LEU A 28 -5.23 -4.29 2.54
CA LEU A 28 -5.63 -3.11 1.75
C LEU A 28 -4.95 -1.83 2.23
N TYR A 29 -4.80 -1.64 3.54
CA TYR A 29 -4.06 -0.51 4.10
C TYR A 29 -2.57 -0.54 3.71
N LEU A 30 -1.94 -1.71 3.77
CA LEU A 30 -0.54 -1.87 3.35
C LEU A 30 -0.34 -1.54 1.87
N ASN A 31 -1.30 -1.87 1.01
CA ASN A 31 -1.27 -1.52 -0.41
C ASN A 31 -1.22 0.01 -0.63
N VAL A 32 -2.09 0.74 0.06
CA VAL A 32 -2.15 2.21 -0.02
C VAL A 32 -0.85 2.85 0.50
N ILE A 33 -0.28 2.31 1.57
CA ILE A 33 1.01 2.79 2.10
C ILE A 33 2.13 2.62 1.07
N GLY A 34 2.22 1.47 0.40
CA GLY A 34 3.25 1.22 -0.62
C GLY A 34 3.25 2.26 -1.74
N PHE A 35 2.09 2.50 -2.35
CA PHE A 35 1.94 3.51 -3.40
C PHE A 35 2.11 4.94 -2.88
N GLY A 36 1.61 5.24 -1.67
CA GLY A 36 1.77 6.54 -1.04
C GLY A 36 3.24 6.90 -0.77
N VAL A 37 4.04 5.94 -0.29
CA VAL A 37 5.48 6.13 -0.08
C VAL A 37 6.20 6.38 -1.39
N SER A 38 5.90 5.61 -2.45
CA SER A 38 6.46 5.85 -3.79
C SER A 38 6.16 7.27 -4.30
N ALA A 39 4.92 7.74 -4.14
CA ALA A 39 4.52 9.09 -4.53
C ALA A 39 5.23 10.18 -3.71
N ILE A 40 5.39 9.98 -2.40
CA ILE A 40 6.11 10.92 -1.53
C ILE A 40 7.58 11.03 -1.96
N ILE A 41 8.25 9.91 -2.25
CA ILE A 41 9.65 9.92 -2.74
C ILE A 41 9.77 10.75 -4.01
N ALA A 42 8.89 10.52 -4.99
CA ALA A 42 8.89 11.22 -6.27
C ALA A 42 8.61 12.73 -6.15
N LEU A 43 7.77 13.14 -5.19
CA LEU A 43 7.32 14.53 -5.07
C LEU A 43 8.18 15.37 -4.12
N VAL A 44 8.85 14.77 -3.15
CA VAL A 44 9.62 15.50 -2.12
C VAL A 44 11.10 15.62 -2.48
N ILE A 45 11.69 14.57 -3.05
CA ILE A 45 13.14 14.52 -3.26
C ILE A 45 13.47 14.92 -4.70
N ASN A 46 14.03 16.12 -4.86
CA ASN A 46 14.28 16.73 -6.16
C ASN A 46 15.64 16.30 -6.75
N THR A 47 15.84 14.99 -6.92
CA THR A 47 17.05 14.42 -7.55
C THR A 47 16.69 13.35 -8.57
N PRO A 48 17.46 13.18 -9.66
CA PRO A 48 17.21 12.12 -10.64
C PRO A 48 17.22 10.72 -10.03
N PHE A 49 18.07 10.50 -9.02
CA PHE A 49 18.14 9.22 -8.30
C PHE A 49 16.87 8.92 -7.51
N ALA A 50 16.20 9.94 -6.95
CA ALA A 50 14.93 9.74 -6.26
C ALA A 50 13.83 9.19 -7.18
N LEU A 51 13.84 9.57 -8.47
CA LEU A 51 12.91 9.01 -9.45
C LEU A 51 13.15 7.51 -9.66
N VAL A 52 14.42 7.09 -9.72
CA VAL A 52 14.79 5.65 -9.80
C VAL A 52 14.29 4.90 -8.56
N VAL A 53 14.49 5.46 -7.37
CA VAL A 53 14.01 4.86 -6.11
C VAL A 53 12.48 4.80 -6.08
N ALA A 54 11.80 5.88 -6.46
CA ALA A 54 10.34 5.92 -6.52
C ALA A 54 9.78 4.88 -7.49
N ALA A 55 10.40 4.72 -8.66
CA ALA A 55 10.04 3.71 -9.66
C ALA A 55 10.25 2.29 -9.14
N ALA A 56 11.38 2.02 -8.47
CA ALA A 56 11.62 0.73 -7.83
C ALA A 56 10.54 0.42 -6.77
N PHE A 57 10.23 1.38 -5.89
CA PHE A 57 9.14 1.25 -4.92
C PHE A 57 7.78 1.04 -5.58
N PHE A 58 7.51 1.72 -6.70
CA PHE A 58 6.26 1.57 -7.45
C PHE A 58 6.10 0.15 -8.02
N VAL A 59 7.16 -0.38 -8.64
CA VAL A 59 7.17 -1.74 -9.19
C VAL A 59 6.99 -2.77 -8.06
N CYS A 60 7.73 -2.64 -6.97
CA CYS A 60 7.58 -3.53 -5.81
C CYS A 60 6.16 -3.44 -5.20
N SER A 61 5.59 -2.23 -5.11
CA SER A 61 4.21 -2.03 -4.63
C SER A 61 3.20 -2.69 -5.56
N THR A 62 3.44 -2.68 -6.87
CA THR A 62 2.57 -3.36 -7.85
C THR A 62 2.63 -4.88 -7.70
N VAL A 63 3.82 -5.45 -7.50
CA VAL A 63 3.96 -6.89 -7.21
C VAL A 63 3.25 -7.25 -5.91
N SER A 64 3.45 -6.46 -4.86
CA SER A 64 2.80 -6.67 -3.56
C SER A 64 1.28 -6.53 -3.65
N ALA A 65 0.76 -5.57 -4.43
CA ALA A 65 -0.66 -5.36 -4.65
C ALA A 65 -1.33 -6.59 -5.28
N ASN A 66 -0.68 -7.19 -6.29
CA ASN A 66 -1.17 -8.41 -6.91
C ASN A 66 -1.12 -9.62 -5.96
N ALA A 67 -0.06 -9.74 -5.15
CA ALA A 67 0.03 -10.77 -4.13
C ALA A 67 -1.07 -10.60 -3.05
N ILE A 68 -1.39 -9.36 -2.68
CA ILE A 68 -2.50 -9.03 -1.77
C ILE A 68 -3.84 -9.44 -2.40
N ALA A 69 -4.09 -9.07 -3.66
CA ALA A 69 -5.32 -9.46 -4.36
C ALA A 69 -5.49 -10.99 -4.44
N TYR A 70 -4.42 -11.71 -4.77
CA TYR A 70 -4.41 -13.17 -4.76
C TYR A 70 -4.71 -13.74 -3.35
N THR A 71 -4.09 -13.18 -2.31
CA THR A 71 -4.31 -13.60 -0.92
C THR A 71 -5.74 -13.35 -0.47
N LEU A 72 -6.32 -12.20 -0.83
CA LEU A 72 -7.70 -11.85 -0.50
C LEU A 72 -8.69 -12.78 -1.20
N ASN A 73 -8.51 -13.05 -2.49
CA ASN A 73 -9.34 -13.98 -3.24
C ASN A 73 -9.29 -15.39 -2.64
N ARG A 74 -8.09 -15.85 -2.25
CA ARG A 74 -7.92 -17.14 -1.58
C ARG A 74 -8.66 -17.19 -0.23
N LEU A 75 -8.57 -16.14 0.58
CA LEU A 75 -9.27 -16.06 1.87
C LEU A 75 -10.79 -16.14 1.69
N ASP A 76 -11.33 -15.47 0.67
CA ASP A 76 -12.75 -15.45 0.35
C ASP A 76 -13.25 -16.86 -0.05
N ASN A 77 -12.47 -17.57 -0.88
CA ASN A 77 -12.79 -18.94 -1.28
C ASN A 77 -12.71 -19.93 -0.10
N GLU A 78 -11.80 -19.73 0.86
CA GLU A 78 -11.72 -20.59 2.06
C GLU A 78 -12.98 -20.43 2.94
N ILE A 79 -13.51 -19.21 3.09
CA ILE A 79 -14.74 -18.95 3.86
C ILE A 79 -15.96 -19.63 3.22
N LEU A 80 -16.10 -19.57 1.89
CA LEU A 80 -17.22 -20.18 1.16
C LEU A 80 -17.22 -21.72 1.18
N MET A 81 -16.08 -22.35 1.45
CA MET A 81 -15.95 -23.81 1.52
C MET A 81 -16.23 -24.36 2.93
N GLU A 82 -16.35 -23.48 3.93
CA GLU A 82 -16.70 -23.82 5.32
C GLU A 82 -18.21 -23.68 5.62
N GLU A 83 -19.00 -23.11 4.69
CA GLU A 83 -20.49 -23.06 4.72
C GLU A 83 -21.13 -24.23 3.94
#